data_AF-A0A957C2A4-F1
#
_entry.id   AF-A0A957C2A4-F1
#
_cell.length_a   1.000
_cell.length_b   1.000
_cell.length_c   1.000
_cell.angle_alpha   90.00
_cell.angle_beta   90.00
_cell.angle_gamma   90.00
#
_symmetry.space_group_name_H-M   'P 1'
#
loop_
_entity.id
_entity.type
_entity.pdbx_description
1 polymer ?
#
loop_
_entity_poly.entity_id
_entity_poly.type
_entity_poly.pdbx_seq_one_letter_code
_entity_poly.pdbx_strand_id
1 'polypeptide(L)'
;MLSGRAMRRHLASMGVPAQKVVRKQASGDYVADFFIPQMEQPIAPAREWAQRIRATVPQAQIKNTHDTVAEWRPGKPVIYATVTFTVQGEIER
;
A
#
# COMPACT_ATOMS: atom_id res chain seq x y z
N MET A 1 -14.66 -10.08 4.57
CA MET A 1 -13.47 -9.31 4.12
C MET A 1 -13.71 -7.81 4.27
N LEU A 2 -12.67 -7.03 4.58
CA LEU A 2 -12.76 -5.57 4.80
C LEU A 2 -13.02 -4.82 3.49
N SER A 3 -13.78 -3.72 3.53
CA SER A 3 -13.82 -2.77 2.41
C SER A 3 -12.46 -2.07 2.25
N GLY A 4 -12.22 -1.40 1.11
CA GLY A 4 -10.98 -0.62 0.92
C GLY A 4 -10.78 0.44 2.02
N ARG A 5 -11.83 1.19 2.37
CA ARG A 5 -11.79 2.18 3.46
C ARG A 5 -11.49 1.55 4.82
N ALA A 6 -12.05 0.38 5.11
CA ALA A 6 -11.80 -0.33 6.36
C ALA A 6 -10.36 -0.88 6.41
N MET A 7 -9.87 -1.45 5.30
CA MET A 7 -8.49 -1.91 5.17
C MET A 7 -7.50 -0.74 5.35
N ARG A 8 -7.75 0.42 4.74
CA ARG A 8 -6.92 1.62 4.93
C ARG A 8 -6.80 2.00 6.41
N ARG A 9 -7.92 2.01 7.13
CA ARG A 9 -7.95 2.31 8.57
C ARG A 9 -7.17 1.29 9.38
N HIS A 10 -7.33 0.01 9.06
CA HIS A 10 -6.64 -1.08 9.74
C HIS A 10 -5.12 -1.04 9.52
N LEU A 11 -4.67 -0.81 8.29
CA LEU A 11 -3.25 -0.57 7.99
C LEU A 11 -2.72 0.66 8.75
N ALA A 12 -3.48 1.76 8.76
CA ALA A 12 -3.07 2.97 9.48
C ALA A 12 -2.94 2.74 10.99
N SER A 13 -3.84 1.99 11.63
CA SER A 13 -3.74 1.65 13.05
C SER A 13 -2.54 0.78 13.39
N MET A 14 -1.93 0.12 12.39
CA MET A 14 -0.73 -0.70 12.54
C MET A 14 0.54 -0.01 12.02
N GLY A 15 0.50 1.31 11.78
CA GLY A 15 1.67 2.08 11.35
C GLY A 15 1.98 1.97 9.85
N VAL A 16 1.03 1.53 9.03
CA VAL A 16 1.13 1.51 7.55
C VAL A 16 0.20 2.58 6.98
N PRO A 17 0.67 3.84 6.81
CA PRO A 17 -0.17 4.98 6.48
C PRO A 17 -0.48 5.06 4.97
N ALA A 18 -1.18 4.06 4.42
CA ALA A 18 -1.67 4.12 3.05
C ALA A 18 -2.65 5.30 2.89
N GLN A 19 -2.43 6.14 1.88
CA GLN A 19 -3.29 7.29 1.60
C GLN A 19 -4.63 6.84 1.05
N LYS A 20 -4.61 5.82 0.19
CA LYS A 20 -5.80 5.23 -0.43
C LYS A 20 -5.68 3.73 -0.42
N VAL A 21 -6.80 3.06 -0.15
CA VAL A 21 -6.93 1.61 -0.39
C VAL A 21 -8.26 1.35 -1.08
N VAL A 22 -8.19 0.67 -2.22
CA VAL A 22 -9.36 0.20 -2.98
C VAL A 22 -9.40 -1.31 -2.95
N ARG A 23 -10.58 -1.90 -2.75
CA ARG A 23 -10.80 -3.33 -2.96
C ARG A 23 -11.47 -3.55 -4.30
N LYS A 24 -10.82 -4.24 -5.22
CA LYS A 24 -11.40 -4.68 -6.49
C LYS A 24 -12.40 -5.80 -6.22
N GLN A 25 -13.67 -5.61 -6.56
CA GLN A 25 -14.71 -6.60 -6.26
C GLN A 25 -14.51 -7.91 -7.05
N ALA A 26 -14.15 -7.80 -8.33
CA ALA A 26 -14.01 -8.96 -9.21
C ALA A 26 -12.85 -9.89 -8.81
N SER A 27 -11.70 -9.35 -8.42
CA SER A 27 -10.52 -10.14 -8.07
C SER A 27 -10.30 -10.32 -6.57
N GLY A 28 -10.99 -9.53 -5.74
CA GLY A 28 -10.75 -9.47 -4.30
C GLY A 28 -9.47 -8.74 -3.90
N ASP A 29 -8.72 -8.16 -4.86
CA ASP A 29 -7.45 -7.49 -4.60
C ASP A 29 -7.65 -6.18 -3.84
N TYR A 30 -6.77 -5.92 -2.88
CA TYR A 30 -6.53 -4.60 -2.35
C TYR A 30 -5.43 -3.92 -3.15
N VAL A 31 -5.65 -2.66 -3.49
CA VAL A 31 -4.65 -1.76 -4.07
C VAL A 31 -4.43 -0.65 -3.07
N ALA A 32 -3.25 -0.61 -2.45
CA ALA A 32 -2.84 0.40 -1.49
C ALA A 32 -1.85 1.37 -2.14
N ASP A 33 -2.19 2.66 -2.09
CA ASP A 33 -1.39 3.74 -2.63
C ASP A 33 -0.76 4.56 -1.51
N PHE A 34 0.53 4.84 -1.67
CA PHE A 34 1.36 5.59 -0.74
C PHE A 34 1.92 6.81 -1.48
N PHE A 35 1.70 7.98 -0.91
CA PHE A 35 2.27 9.25 -1.38
C PHE A 35 2.13 10.29 -0.27
N ILE A 36 2.89 11.38 -0.39
CA ILE A 36 2.67 12.60 0.38
C ILE A 36 1.94 13.57 -0.56
N PRO A 37 0.88 14.28 -0.12
CA PRO A 37 0.21 15.29 -0.95
C PRO A 37 1.21 16.25 -1.60
N GLN A 38 0.91 16.69 -2.81
CA GLN A 38 1.82 17.47 -3.68
C GLN A 38 3.08 16.71 -4.17
N MET A 39 3.37 15.51 -3.65
CA MET A 39 4.48 14.66 -4.09
C MET A 39 5.84 15.37 -4.06
N GLU A 40 6.01 16.35 -3.18
CA GLU A 40 7.25 17.13 -3.06
C GLU A 40 8.33 16.36 -2.31
N GLN A 41 7.91 15.55 -1.33
CA GLN A 41 8.80 14.76 -0.50
C GLN A 41 8.94 13.33 -1.04
N PRO A 42 10.15 12.74 -0.95
CA PRO A 42 10.34 11.34 -1.27
C PRO A 42 9.58 10.45 -0.29
N ILE A 43 9.16 9.29 -0.74
CA ILE A 43 8.60 8.23 0.09
C ILE A 43 9.45 6.96 -0.02
N ALA A 44 9.22 6.00 0.86
CA ALA A 44 9.80 4.67 0.73
C ALA A 44 9.27 3.97 -0.55
N PRO A 45 10.07 3.11 -1.20
CA PRO A 45 9.63 2.32 -2.34
C PRO A 45 8.56 1.30 -1.96
N ALA A 46 7.75 0.89 -2.94
CA ALA A 46 6.64 -0.05 -2.81
C ALA A 46 7.05 -1.38 -2.19
N ARG A 47 8.29 -1.84 -2.43
CA ARG A 47 8.82 -3.06 -1.80
C ARG A 47 8.87 -2.98 -0.27
N GLU A 48 9.20 -1.81 0.28
CA GLU A 48 9.25 -1.61 1.73
C GLU A 48 7.84 -1.53 2.31
N TRP A 49 6.92 -0.86 1.62
CA TRP A 49 5.51 -0.86 2.02
C TRP A 49 4.90 -2.27 1.97
N ALA A 50 5.23 -3.08 0.97
CA ALA A 50 4.81 -4.46 0.88
C ALA A 50 5.33 -5.32 2.04
N GLN A 51 6.58 -5.11 2.47
CA GLN A 51 7.13 -5.77 3.66
C GLN A 51 6.37 -5.36 4.93
N ARG A 52 6.07 -4.07 5.11
CA ARG A 52 5.29 -3.58 6.26
C ARG A 52 3.85 -4.12 6.25
N ILE A 53 3.23 -4.24 5.07
CA ILE A 53 1.91 -4.87 4.94
C ILE A 53 1.98 -6.34 5.35
N ARG A 54 2.96 -7.12 4.87
CA ARG A 54 3.13 -8.53 5.27
C ARG A 54 3.37 -8.69 6.77
N ALA A 55 4.16 -7.80 7.36
CA ALA A 55 4.47 -7.85 8.79
C ALA A 55 3.25 -7.57 9.67
N THR A 56 2.35 -6.68 9.23
CA THR A 56 1.18 -6.25 9.99
C THR A 56 -0.09 -7.05 9.65
N VAL A 57 -0.18 -7.58 8.44
CA VAL A 57 -1.24 -8.47 7.96
C VAL A 57 -0.57 -9.77 7.47
N PRO A 58 -0.29 -10.75 8.35
CA PRO A 58 0.41 -11.99 7.98
C PRO A 58 -0.31 -12.80 6.89
N GLN A 59 -1.63 -12.64 6.81
CA GLN A 59 -2.50 -13.25 5.80
C GLN A 59 -2.41 -12.56 4.42
N ALA A 60 -1.66 -11.46 4.29
CA ALA A 60 -1.54 -10.71 3.05
C ALA A 60 -0.57 -11.38 2.07
N GLN A 61 -1.09 -11.71 0.89
CA GLN A 61 -0.30 -12.16 -0.25
C GLN A 61 -0.08 -10.99 -1.20
N ILE A 62 1.15 -10.46 -1.21
CA ILE A 62 1.56 -9.39 -2.13
C ILE A 62 1.62 -9.96 -3.55
N LYS A 63 0.87 -9.34 -4.46
CA LYS A 63 0.79 -9.71 -5.88
C LYS A 63 1.65 -8.83 -6.77
N ASN A 64 1.69 -7.53 -6.48
CA ASN A 64 2.45 -6.58 -7.29
C ASN A 64 2.91 -5.37 -6.46
N THR A 65 4.02 -4.77 -6.88
CA THR A 65 4.58 -3.52 -6.34
C THR A 65 4.98 -2.62 -7.49
N HIS A 66 4.64 -1.35 -7.42
CA HIS A 66 4.99 -0.39 -8.46
C HIS A 66 5.44 0.94 -7.83
N ASP A 67 6.56 1.46 -8.33
CA ASP A 67 7.12 2.75 -7.93
C ASP A 67 6.95 3.76 -9.07
N THR A 68 6.52 4.97 -8.72
CA THR A 68 6.64 6.14 -9.59
C THR A 68 7.83 6.97 -9.12
N VAL A 69 8.83 7.04 -9.98
CA VAL A 69 10.10 7.74 -9.74
C VAL A 69 10.05 9.12 -10.39
N ALA A 70 10.42 10.15 -9.64
CA ALA A 70 10.56 11.51 -10.16
C ALA A 70 11.89 11.65 -10.92
N GLU A 71 11.94 11.14 -12.15
CA GLU A 71 13.13 11.13 -13.01
C GLU A 71 13.73 12.54 -13.25
N TRP A 72 12.91 13.58 -13.13
CA TRP A 72 13.30 14.99 -13.32
C TRP A 72 13.95 15.64 -12.09
N ARG A 73 14.00 14.96 -10.94
CA ARG A 73 14.63 15.47 -9.72
C ARG A 73 16.02 14.84 -9.50
N PRO A 74 17.00 15.57 -8.96
CA PRO A 74 18.27 14.99 -8.53
C PRO A 74 18.03 13.80 -7.58
N GLY A 75 18.76 12.71 -7.79
CA GLY A 75 18.63 11.49 -6.99
C GLY A 75 17.42 10.61 -7.32
N LYS A 76 16.56 11.01 -8.26
CA LYS A 76 15.43 10.21 -8.79
C LYS A 76 14.62 9.55 -7.67
N PRO A 77 14.02 10.32 -6.75
CA PRO A 77 13.30 9.75 -5.62
C PRO A 77 11.99 9.09 -6.05
N VAL A 78 11.57 8.07 -5.30
CA VAL A 78 10.18 7.56 -5.37
C VAL A 78 9.26 8.60 -4.74
N ILE A 79 8.20 8.98 -5.45
CA ILE A 79 7.21 9.98 -5.00
C ILE A 79 5.81 9.38 -4.83
N TYR A 80 5.57 8.20 -5.40
CA TYR A 80 4.34 7.46 -5.29
C TYR A 80 4.64 5.97 -5.39
N ALA A 81 3.95 5.17 -4.59
CA ALA A 81 4.14 3.73 -4.55
C ALA A 81 2.79 3.03 -4.43
N THR A 82 2.60 1.95 -5.21
CA THR A 82 1.41 1.11 -5.16
C THR A 82 1.78 -0.31 -4.78
N VAL A 83 1.01 -0.88 -3.85
CA VAL A 83 1.09 -2.30 -3.48
C VAL A 83 -0.26 -2.96 -3.76
N THR A 84 -0.26 -4.00 -4.57
CA THR A 84 -1.44 -4.86 -4.79
C THR A 84 -1.29 -6.15 -4.01
N PHE A 85 -2.31 -6.52 -3.24
CA PHE A 85 -2.28 -7.73 -2.42
C PHE A 85 -3.68 -8.31 -2.20
N THR A 86 -3.75 -9.60 -1.89
CA THR A 86 -4.97 -10.25 -1.39
C THR A 86 -4.81 -10.59 0.08
N VAL A 87 -5.92 -10.80 0.79
CA VAL A 87 -5.89 -11.34 2.15
C VAL A 87 -6.71 -12.62 2.18
N GLN A 88 -6.11 -13.70 2.67
CA GLN A 88 -6.76 -15.00 2.83
C GLN A 88 -7.16 -15.20 4.30
N GLY A 89 -8.43 -15.52 4.57
CA GLY A 89 -8.94 -15.71 5.93
C GLY A 89 -9.60 -14.47 6.54
N GLU A 90 -9.94 -14.56 7.81
CA GLU A 90 -10.50 -13.45 8.58
C GLU A 90 -9.39 -12.58 9.17
N ILE A 91 -9.49 -11.27 8.92
CA ILE A 91 -8.67 -10.28 9.62
C ILE A 91 -9.30 -10.10 10.99
N GLU A 92 -8.64 -10.58 12.04
CA GLU A 92 -9.05 -10.34 13.43
C GLU A 92 -9.16 -8.83 13.68
N ARG A 93 -10.28 -8.41 14.27
CA ARG A 93 -10.67 -7.00 14.40
C ARG A 93 -10.01 -6.31 15.58
#